data_AF-A0A2S5BJ63-F1
#
_entry.id   AF-A0A2S5BJ63-F1
#
_cell.length_a   1.000
_cell.length_b   1.000
_cell.length_c   1.000
_cell.angle_alpha   90.00
_cell.angle_beta   90.00
_cell.angle_gamma   90.00
#
_symmetry.space_group_name_H-M   'P 1'
#
loop_
_entity.id
_entity.type
_entity.pdbx_description
1 polymer ?
#
loop_
_entity_poly.entity_id
_entity_poly.type
_entity_poly.pdbx_seq_one_letter_code
_entity_poly.pdbx_strand_id
1 'polypeptide(L)'
;MSNQPDNVYKPSEHDGLREDGQPDKRLSSEHGFGGDRERASEAGKAGGATQPDEVYKPSEHDGLKKDGSPDKRMSSEHGFGGDREFASEMGKKGGRQGGDDEE
;
A
#
# COMPACT_ATOMS: atom_id res chain seq x y z
N MET A 1 -16.68 11.99 -2.08
CA MET A 1 -16.11 13.33 -2.36
C MET A 1 -14.66 13.28 -1.92
N SER A 2 -13.75 13.11 -2.88
CA SER A 2 -12.30 13.08 -2.61
C SER A 2 -11.86 14.47 -2.22
N ASN A 3 -11.49 14.65 -0.94
CA ASN A 3 -11.14 15.94 -0.35
C ASN A 3 -9.62 16.20 -0.43
N GLN A 4 -8.97 15.76 -1.51
CA GLN A 4 -7.59 16.12 -1.78
C GLN A 4 -7.59 17.31 -2.73
N PRO A 5 -7.02 18.46 -2.33
CA PRO A 5 -6.83 19.57 -3.25
C PRO A 5 -5.99 19.10 -4.43
N ASP A 6 -6.43 19.32 -5.66
CA ASP A 6 -5.65 18.99 -6.86
C ASP A 6 -4.38 19.86 -7.01
N ASN A 7 -4.16 20.81 -6.09
CA ASN A 7 -3.01 21.72 -6.03
C ASN A 7 -2.22 21.60 -4.71
N VAL A 8 -2.07 20.40 -4.15
CA VAL A 8 -1.12 20.20 -3.04
C VAL A 8 0.29 20.21 -3.60
N TYR A 9 1.13 21.12 -3.13
CA TYR A 9 2.55 21.16 -3.48
C TYR A 9 3.23 19.81 -3.22
N LYS A 10 3.94 19.31 -4.22
CA LYS A 10 4.62 18.02 -4.18
C LYS A 10 6.14 18.23 -4.15
N PRO A 11 6.76 18.04 -2.98
CA PRO A 11 8.21 18.19 -2.85
C PRO A 11 9.01 17.31 -3.80
N SER A 12 8.47 16.15 -4.20
CA SER A 12 9.12 15.26 -5.17
C SER A 12 9.31 15.89 -6.56
N GLU A 13 8.47 16.85 -6.95
CA GLU A 13 8.59 17.59 -8.22
C GLU A 13 9.54 18.81 -8.08
N HIS A 14 10.06 19.07 -6.88
CA HIS A 14 10.87 20.24 -6.53
C HIS A 14 12.11 19.85 -5.72
N ASP A 15 12.91 18.89 -6.23
CA ASP A 15 14.16 18.42 -5.61
C ASP A 15 14.03 17.95 -4.16
N GLY A 16 12.83 17.53 -3.76
CA GLY A 16 12.52 17.14 -2.40
C GLY A 16 12.35 18.30 -1.42
N LEU A 17 12.28 19.55 -1.89
CA LEU A 17 12.07 20.72 -1.06
C LEU A 17 10.58 20.98 -0.85
N ARG A 18 10.22 21.55 0.30
CA ARG A 18 8.89 22.04 0.66
C ARG A 18 8.67 23.43 0.07
N GLU A 19 7.45 23.97 0.15
CA GLU A 19 7.12 25.33 -0.33
C GLU A 19 8.02 26.43 0.28
N ASP A 20 8.53 26.19 1.49
CA ASP A 20 9.45 27.09 2.22
C ASP A 20 10.93 26.89 1.85
N GLY A 21 11.23 26.05 0.86
CA GLY A 21 12.59 25.72 0.40
C GLY A 21 13.36 24.80 1.34
N GLN A 22 12.77 24.32 2.44
CA GLN A 22 13.41 23.35 3.33
C GLN A 22 13.23 21.92 2.80
N PRO A 23 14.19 21.01 3.02
CA PRO A 23 14.02 19.60 2.66
C PRO A 23 12.79 18.97 3.31
N ASP A 24 12.01 18.21 2.53
CA ASP A 24 10.90 17.42 3.05
C ASP A 24 11.42 16.14 3.69
N LYS A 25 11.21 16.01 5.00
CA LYS A 25 11.58 14.84 5.80
C LYS A 25 10.93 13.55 5.30
N ARG A 26 9.78 13.61 4.62
CA ARG A 26 9.11 12.43 4.02
C ARG A 26 9.92 11.81 2.89
N LEU A 27 10.77 12.61 2.23
CA LEU A 27 11.65 12.17 1.15
C LEU A 27 13.06 11.87 1.66
N SER A 28 13.36 12.13 2.93
CA SER A 28 14.65 11.84 3.53
C SER A 28 14.86 10.34 3.71
N SER A 29 16.06 9.88 3.36
CA SER A 29 16.54 8.51 3.61
C SER A 29 17.03 8.28 5.04
N GLU A 30 17.15 9.33 5.85
CA GLU A 30 17.65 9.25 7.21
C GLU A 30 16.71 8.43 8.13
N HIS A 31 15.40 8.54 7.92
CA HIS A 31 14.38 7.87 8.72
C HIS A 31 13.26 7.28 7.84
N GLY A 32 13.22 5.95 7.72
CA GLY A 32 12.15 5.21 7.04
C GLY A 32 12.50 4.80 5.60
N PHE A 33 11.52 4.93 4.71
CA PHE A 33 11.59 4.53 3.29
C PHE A 33 11.67 5.73 2.33
N GLY A 34 11.92 6.93 2.83
CA GLY A 34 12.13 8.12 2.00
C GLY A 34 13.42 7.96 1.18
N GLY A 35 13.40 8.41 -0.07
CA GLY A 35 14.58 8.39 -0.95
C GLY A 35 14.89 7.07 -1.66
N ASP A 36 14.38 5.92 -1.18
CA ASP A 36 14.55 4.62 -1.86
C ASP A 36 13.21 3.88 -1.98
N ARG A 37 12.49 4.19 -3.06
CA ARG A 37 11.17 3.64 -3.35
C ARG A 37 11.22 2.15 -3.70
N GLU A 38 12.28 1.69 -4.35
CA GLU A 38 12.43 0.30 -4.73
C GLU A 38 12.52 -0.58 -3.49
N ARG A 39 13.40 -0.20 -2.56
CA ARG A 39 13.53 -0.86 -1.26
C ARG A 39 12.23 -0.81 -0.46
N ALA A 40 11.50 0.31 -0.50
CA ALA A 40 10.18 0.41 0.13
C ALA A 40 9.18 -0.61 -0.44
N SER A 41 9.14 -0.71 -1.77
CA SER A 41 8.26 -1.64 -2.48
C SER A 41 8.61 -3.09 -2.17
N GLU A 42 9.90 -3.43 -2.20
CA GLU A 42 10.38 -4.77 -1.90
C GLU A 42 10.09 -5.16 -0.45
N ALA A 43 10.37 -4.26 0.51
CA ALA A 43 10.05 -4.48 1.93
C ALA A 43 8.54 -4.67 2.16
N GLY A 44 7.70 -3.92 1.44
CA GLY A 44 6.25 -4.09 1.48
C GLY A 44 5.79 -5.45 0.96
N LYS A 45 6.36 -5.92 -0.17
CA LYS A 45 6.07 -7.25 -0.72
C LYS A 45 6.50 -8.36 0.25
N ALA A 46 7.71 -8.26 0.80
CA ALA A 46 8.24 -9.23 1.76
C ALA A 46 7.41 -9.27 3.06
N GLY A 47 7.05 -8.10 3.61
CA GLY A 47 6.21 -7.99 4.80
C GLY A 47 4.78 -8.53 4.61
N GLY A 48 4.25 -8.48 3.38
CA GLY A 48 2.97 -9.09 3.05
C GLY A 48 3.00 -10.62 3.00
N ALA A 49 4.16 -11.23 2.75
CA ALA A 49 4.33 -12.67 2.56
C ALA A 49 4.79 -13.41 3.84
N THR A 50 4.27 -13.04 5.01
CA THR A 50 4.70 -13.61 6.31
C THR A 50 4.00 -14.91 6.70
N GLN A 51 3.02 -15.36 5.92
CA GLN A 51 2.31 -16.61 6.21
C GLN A 51 3.00 -17.79 5.53
N PRO A 52 3.35 -18.86 6.26
CA PRO A 52 3.84 -20.10 5.65
C PRO A 52 2.80 -20.71 4.70
N ASP A 53 3.27 -21.37 3.65
CA ASP A 53 2.38 -21.95 2.63
C ASP A 53 1.42 -23.02 3.16
N GLU A 54 1.80 -23.69 4.26
CA GLU A 54 1.02 -24.77 4.89
C GLU A 54 -0.07 -24.26 5.85
N VAL A 55 -0.20 -22.95 6.06
CA VAL A 55 -1.29 -22.39 6.86
C VAL A 55 -2.59 -22.50 6.08
N TYR A 56 -3.65 -22.97 6.74
CA TYR A 56 -4.98 -23.04 6.13
C TYR A 56 -5.44 -21.68 5.60
N LYS A 57 -5.77 -21.65 4.30
CA LYS A 57 -6.18 -20.47 3.56
C LYS A 57 -7.70 -20.52 3.33
N PRO A 58 -8.50 -19.73 4.06
CA PRO A 58 -9.94 -19.63 3.82
C PRO A 58 -10.29 -19.31 2.37
N SER A 59 -9.43 -18.55 1.69
CA SER A 59 -9.60 -18.21 0.27
C SER A 59 -9.61 -19.41 -0.67
N GLU A 60 -9.04 -20.56 -0.28
CA GLU A 60 -9.07 -21.81 -1.04
C GLU A 60 -10.29 -22.69 -0.67
N HIS A 61 -11.08 -22.25 0.30
CA HIS A 61 -12.22 -22.97 0.89
C HIS A 61 -13.45 -22.08 1.01
N ASP A 62 -13.80 -21.35 -0.06
CA ASP A 62 -14.99 -20.49 -0.14
C ASP A 62 -15.10 -19.44 0.98
N GLY A 63 -13.96 -19.02 1.52
CA GLY A 63 -13.87 -18.06 2.61
C GLY A 63 -14.23 -18.64 3.98
N LEU A 64 -14.30 -19.97 4.12
CA LEU A 64 -14.60 -20.63 5.39
C LEU A 64 -13.33 -20.91 6.20
N LYS A 65 -13.49 -21.07 7.51
CA LYS A 65 -12.45 -21.55 8.42
C LYS A 65 -12.43 -23.09 8.44
N LYS A 66 -11.44 -23.65 9.11
CA LYS A 66 -11.32 -25.11 9.35
C LYS A 66 -12.56 -25.75 9.99
N ASP A 67 -13.33 -24.99 10.76
CA ASP A 67 -14.56 -25.44 11.42
C ASP A 67 -15.82 -25.28 10.55
N GLY A 68 -15.69 -24.80 9.31
CA GLY A 68 -16.80 -24.54 8.40
C GLY A 68 -17.53 -23.22 8.64
N SER A 69 -17.13 -22.43 9.64
CA SER A 69 -17.69 -21.09 9.87
C SER A 69 -17.08 -20.07 8.90
N PRO A 70 -17.82 -19.01 8.49
CA PRO A 70 -17.26 -17.94 7.66
C PRO A 70 -16.05 -17.25 8.33
N ASP A 71 -14.98 -17.05 7.57
CA ASP A 71 -13.82 -16.29 8.01
C ASP A 71 -14.08 -14.78 7.84
N LYS A 72 -14.08 -14.05 8.95
CA LYS A 72 -14.30 -12.60 8.97
C LYS A 72 -13.26 -11.84 8.14
N ARG A 73 -12.06 -12.38 7.94
CA ARG A 73 -11.02 -11.79 7.09
C ARG A 73 -11.39 -11.79 5.62
N MET A 74 -12.32 -12.64 5.21
CA MET A 74 -12.85 -12.71 3.84
C MET A 74 -14.10 -11.83 3.67
N SER A 75 -14.58 -11.19 4.74
CA SER A 75 -15.74 -10.30 4.68
C SER A 75 -15.37 -8.97 4.01
N SER A 76 -16.25 -8.49 3.14
CA SER A 76 -16.17 -7.14 2.56
C SER A 76 -16.63 -6.04 3.53
N GLU A 77 -17.30 -6.38 4.63
CA GLU A 77 -17.90 -5.43 5.57
C GLU A 77 -16.86 -4.52 6.27
N HIS A 78 -15.63 -5.01 6.45
CA HIS A 78 -14.61 -4.34 7.26
C HIS A 78 -13.28 -4.13 6.54
N GLY A 79 -13.27 -4.12 5.20
CA GLY A 79 -12.09 -3.71 4.43
C GLY A 79 -11.83 -4.55 3.18
N PHE A 80 -10.55 -4.79 2.90
CA PHE A 80 -10.02 -5.46 1.71
C PHE A 80 -10.25 -6.99 1.64
N GLY A 81 -11.06 -7.54 2.55
CA GLY A 81 -11.23 -8.99 2.74
C GLY A 81 -12.07 -9.69 1.67
N GLY A 82 -13.07 -9.00 1.13
CA GLY A 82 -14.03 -9.58 0.18
C GLY A 82 -13.71 -9.36 -1.29
N ASP A 83 -12.83 -8.41 -1.63
CA ASP A 83 -12.43 -8.12 -3.00
C ASP A 83 -10.90 -8.00 -3.09
N ARG A 84 -10.28 -9.12 -3.44
CA ARG A 84 -8.83 -9.24 -3.56
C ARG A 84 -8.28 -8.42 -4.72
N GLU A 85 -9.03 -8.27 -5.80
CA GLU A 85 -8.61 -7.51 -6.96
C GLU A 85 -8.58 -6.03 -6.62
N PHE A 86 -9.67 -5.53 -6.02
CA PHE A 86 -9.72 -4.16 -5.51
C PHE A 86 -8.63 -3.88 -4.49
N ALA A 87 -8.40 -4.80 -3.54
CA ALA A 87 -7.32 -4.66 -2.57
C ALA A 87 -5.93 -4.54 -3.22
N SER A 88 -5.68 -5.39 -4.21
CA SER A 88 -4.42 -5.41 -4.95
C SER A 88 -4.26 -4.16 -5.81
N GLU A 89 -5.33 -3.71 -6.45
CA GLU A 89 -5.34 -2.48 -7.25
C GLU A 89 -5.13 -1.25 -6.37
N MET A 90 -5.86 -1.12 -5.25
CA MET A 90 -5.67 -0.03 -4.29
C MET A 90 -4.27 -0.03 -3.67
N GLY A 91 -3.72 -1.19 -3.34
CA GLY A 91 -2.33 -1.29 -2.87
C GLY A 91 -1.32 -0.85 -3.93
N LYS A 92 -1.50 -1.29 -5.19
CA LYS A 92 -0.68 -0.85 -6.32
C LYS A 92 -0.84 0.65 -6.56
N LYS A 93 -2.05 1.19 -6.55
CA LYS A 93 -2.34 2.61 -6.77
C LYS A 93 -1.74 3.47 -5.66
N GLY A 94 -1.95 3.09 -4.40
CA GLY A 94 -1.34 3.76 -3.25
C GLY A 94 0.20 3.70 -3.28
N GLY A 95 0.79 2.62 -3.80
CA GLY A 95 2.22 2.53 -4.04
C GLY A 95 2.72 3.27 -5.30
N ARG A 96 1.87 3.44 -6.32
CA ARG A 96 2.18 4.10 -7.60
C ARG A 96 2.02 5.61 -7.56
N GLN A 97 1.18 6.16 -6.69
CA GLN A 97 0.82 7.58 -6.68
C GLN A 97 1.95 8.55 -6.27
N GLY A 98 3.21 8.11 -6.31
CA GLY A 98 4.38 8.99 -6.32
C GLY A 98 5.24 8.91 -7.59
N GLY A 99 4.87 8.15 -8.62
CA GLY A 99 5.78 7.77 -9.71
C GLY A 99 5.19 7.78 -11.11
N ASP A 100 4.21 8.65 -11.40
CA ASP A 100 3.80 8.90 -12.78
C ASP A 100 4.32 10.29 -13.20
N ASP A 101 5.59 10.33 -13.60
CA ASP A 101 6.14 11.29 -14.56
C ASP A 101 7.28 10.56 -15.29
N GLU A 102 6.91 9.78 -16.30
CA GLU A 102 7.76 9.37 -17.42
C GLU A 102 6.88 8.68 -18.49
N GLU A 103 6.26 9.49 -19.36
CA GLU A 103 6.34 9.34 -20.83
C GLU A 103 6.09 10.67 -21.53
#